data_AF-A0A6A6XNR6-F1
#
_entry.id   AF-A0A6A6XNR6-F1
#
_cell.length_a   1.000
_cell.length_b   1.000
_cell.length_c   1.000
_cell.angle_alpha   90.00
_cell.angle_beta   90.00
_cell.angle_gamma   90.00
#
_symmetry.space_group_name_H-M   'P 1'
#
loop_
_entity.id
_entity.type
_entity.pdbx_description
1 polymer ?
#
loop_
_entity_poly.entity_id
_entity_poly.type
_entity_poly.pdbx_seq_one_letter_code
_entity_poly.pdbx_strand_id
1 'polypeptide(L)'
;MESNIPKQPPYQAIIWLNMEDDLEPIEENTKLSIRTDSVSKKQESPWFLSANVRKLKRKLGSSYADTNRGLAMLHQNIVLMEVLEKSHKQNVIYAQDANDAINESSKIRNSGRNEGTNNEKKVLAFMHHNQVVHAARFAKMYDRMTHNVDEFYPTRDENIWEQNKIHDIRILDQIAKREKQWRPTTCECIEGRKCPLAKEEKTIYKRTNSCAGGHVIEVSKNQLKCGPGKPQSPAVATPTTENEERIHALDDMYGRDYYTWFHQTFVEDLQKCEIRVFIATRRKESEPVMETRKRKAKNPRVEEQENENTREPYIVQIVDTRFLENENEDRVVMTAKSIEKGFTWPMYPNLTYDMVEKFALDMYGLLRETKAKGFDSLEVGVRLDLGVAKDGTSLWVNEITRWYTADFFADETGTFEKIPKAYAKAFAEVYPTPKREALDSDGPNSKSRRKRRKVN
;
A
#
# COMPACT_ATOMS: atom_id res chain seq x y z
N MET A 1 -23.85 -0.32 31.69
CA MET A 1 -22.62 0.46 31.84
C MET A 1 -22.16 0.81 30.45
N GLU A 2 -22.19 2.10 30.08
CA GLU A 2 -21.66 2.55 28.79
C GLU A 2 -20.19 2.11 28.68
N SER A 3 -19.86 1.29 27.69
CA SER A 3 -18.46 1.00 27.34
C SER A 3 -17.88 2.28 26.72
N ASN A 4 -17.43 3.18 27.59
CA ASN A 4 -16.47 4.22 27.21
C ASN A 4 -15.18 3.50 26.79
N ILE A 5 -15.13 3.01 25.55
CA ILE A 5 -13.88 2.64 24.90
C ILE A 5 -13.06 3.93 24.91
N PRO A 6 -11.94 3.99 25.65
CA PRO A 6 -11.12 5.19 25.69
C PRO A 6 -10.72 5.49 24.26
N LYS A 7 -11.12 6.66 23.73
CA LYS A 7 -10.55 7.17 22.49
C LYS A 7 -9.04 7.17 22.72
N GLN A 8 -8.32 6.30 22.01
CA GLN A 8 -6.86 6.30 22.00
C GLN A 8 -6.44 7.76 21.82
N PRO A 9 -5.56 8.30 22.70
CA PRO A 9 -5.11 9.66 22.54
C PRO A 9 -4.47 9.81 21.16
N PRO A 10 -4.76 10.89 20.43
CA PRO A 10 -4.25 11.07 19.06
C PRO A 10 -2.73 11.06 19.06
N TYR A 11 -2.11 10.49 18.03
CA TYR A 11 -0.65 10.52 17.90
C TYR A 11 -0.19 11.95 17.73
N GLN A 12 0.89 12.36 18.38
CA GLN A 12 1.41 13.72 18.25
C GLN A 12 2.08 13.95 16.89
N ALA A 13 2.64 12.89 16.29
CA ALA A 13 3.27 12.92 14.99
C ALA A 13 3.26 11.55 14.32
N ILE A 14 3.36 11.58 12.99
CA ILE A 14 3.67 10.45 12.13
C ILE A 14 5.11 10.66 11.65
N ILE A 15 6.03 9.78 12.05
CA ILE A 15 7.38 9.76 11.52
C ILE A 15 7.38 8.82 10.31
N TRP A 16 7.58 9.37 9.12
CA TRP A 16 7.79 8.58 7.92
C TRP A 16 9.26 8.15 7.85
N LEU A 17 9.49 6.85 7.74
CA LEU A 17 10.80 6.24 7.57
C LEU A 17 10.82 5.45 6.27
N ASN A 18 11.84 5.71 5.45
CA ASN A 18 12.13 4.86 4.32
C ASN A 18 12.82 3.55 4.75
N MET A 19 12.36 2.42 4.22
CA MET A 19 12.96 1.11 4.40
C MET A 19 13.77 0.61 3.20
N GLU A 20 13.76 1.32 2.09
CA GLU A 20 14.41 0.91 0.85
C GLU A 20 15.87 1.37 0.83
N ASP A 21 16.76 0.53 0.30
CA ASP A 21 18.13 0.91 -0.02
C ASP A 21 18.23 1.21 -1.51
N ASP A 22 19.15 2.11 -1.86
CA ASP A 22 19.64 2.27 -3.24
C ASP A 22 18.54 2.51 -4.28
N LEU A 23 17.52 3.28 -3.92
CA LEU A 23 16.55 3.73 -4.92
C LEU A 23 17.23 4.59 -5.97
N GLU A 24 16.97 4.25 -7.23
CA GLU A 24 17.31 5.09 -8.38
C GLU A 24 16.76 6.52 -8.17
N PRO A 25 17.44 7.54 -8.72
CA PRO A 25 16.91 8.89 -8.78
C PRO A 25 15.46 8.91 -9.31
N ILE A 26 14.59 9.75 -8.74
CA ILE A 26 13.17 9.77 -9.09
C ILE A 26 12.91 10.18 -10.56
N GLU A 27 13.89 10.80 -11.20
CA GLU A 27 13.87 11.14 -12.62
C GLU A 27 13.95 9.88 -13.51
N GLU A 28 14.69 8.87 -13.06
CA GLU A 28 14.92 7.59 -13.75
C GLU A 28 13.82 6.56 -13.40
N ASN A 29 13.20 6.71 -12.22
CA ASN A 29 12.16 5.80 -11.76
C ASN A 29 10.79 6.10 -12.40
N THR A 30 10.50 5.49 -13.54
CA THR A 30 9.21 5.68 -14.25
C THR A 30 8.00 5.05 -13.55
N LYS A 31 8.20 4.14 -12.59
CA LYS A 31 7.12 3.38 -11.94
C LYS A 31 6.52 4.10 -10.75
N LEU A 32 7.34 4.81 -9.99
CA LEU A 32 6.96 5.43 -8.71
C LEU A 32 6.99 6.97 -8.74
N SER A 33 7.51 7.55 -9.81
CA SER A 33 7.54 9.00 -10.02
C SER A 33 6.19 9.53 -10.43
N ILE A 34 5.74 10.59 -9.75
CA ILE A 34 4.59 11.41 -10.16
C ILE A 34 5.15 12.71 -10.70
N ARG A 35 4.84 13.01 -11.97
CA ARG A 35 5.37 14.18 -12.67
C ARG A 35 4.28 15.22 -12.88
N THR A 36 4.63 16.48 -12.68
CA THR A 36 3.76 17.61 -13.08
C THR A 36 4.57 18.71 -13.73
N ASP A 37 3.99 19.31 -14.78
CA ASP A 37 4.53 20.49 -15.42
C ASP A 37 4.43 21.68 -14.47
N SER A 38 5.57 22.14 -13.96
CA SER A 38 5.68 23.31 -13.07
C SER A 38 5.36 24.64 -13.76
N VAL A 39 5.04 24.59 -15.06
CA VAL A 39 4.75 25.75 -15.91
C VAL A 39 3.24 25.96 -16.02
N SER A 40 2.42 24.93 -15.79
CA SER A 40 0.96 25.00 -15.84
C SER A 40 0.38 25.55 -14.52
N LYS A 41 0.72 26.81 -14.20
CA LYS A 41 0.42 27.52 -12.93
C LYS A 41 -1.04 27.53 -12.45
N LYS A 42 -2.02 27.02 -13.21
CA LYS A 42 -3.44 27.24 -12.91
C LYS A 42 -4.05 26.31 -11.87
N GLN A 43 -3.39 25.23 -11.45
CA GLN A 43 -3.90 24.42 -10.33
C GLN A 43 -2.86 23.43 -9.76
N GLU A 44 -1.61 23.86 -9.58
CA GLU A 44 -0.62 22.98 -8.94
C GLU A 44 -1.03 22.66 -7.51
N SER A 45 -1.21 21.38 -7.23
CA SER A 45 -1.41 20.90 -5.87
C SER A 45 -0.28 21.38 -4.96
N PRO A 46 -0.56 21.81 -3.70
CA PRO A 46 0.42 22.47 -2.82
C PRO A 46 1.71 21.69 -2.55
N TRP A 47 1.73 20.39 -2.81
CA TRP A 47 2.90 19.52 -2.66
C TRP A 47 3.87 19.55 -3.83
N PHE A 48 3.42 19.95 -5.02
CA PHE A 48 4.29 20.07 -6.21
C PHE A 48 4.90 21.45 -6.40
N LEU A 49 4.57 22.42 -5.54
CA LEU A 49 5.23 23.74 -5.55
C LEU A 49 6.74 23.58 -5.52
N SER A 50 7.47 24.22 -6.43
CA SER A 50 8.91 23.98 -6.59
C SER A 50 9.71 24.21 -5.29
N ALA A 51 9.30 25.17 -4.45
CA ALA A 51 9.92 25.40 -3.15
C ALA A 51 9.79 24.20 -2.21
N ASN A 52 8.64 23.53 -2.25
CA ASN A 52 8.35 22.32 -1.48
C ASN A 52 9.16 21.13 -2.00
N VAL A 53 9.16 20.90 -3.31
CA VAL A 53 9.92 19.80 -3.92
C VAL A 53 11.42 19.96 -3.65
N ARG A 54 11.97 21.17 -3.74
CA ARG A 54 13.37 21.43 -3.35
C ARG A 54 13.63 21.19 -1.86
N LYS A 55 12.67 21.51 -0.98
CA LYS A 55 12.77 21.21 0.46
C LYS A 55 12.83 19.69 0.68
N LEU A 56 11.94 18.94 0.03
CA LEU A 56 11.92 17.48 0.09
C LEU A 56 13.19 16.87 -0.49
N LYS A 57 13.66 17.32 -1.67
CA LYS A 57 14.93 16.87 -2.26
C LYS A 57 16.12 17.07 -1.31
N ARG A 58 16.21 18.23 -0.65
CA ARG A 58 17.27 18.47 0.35
C ARG A 58 17.17 17.53 1.56
N LYS A 59 15.95 17.18 1.98
CA LYS A 59 15.73 16.35 3.17
C LYS A 59 15.79 14.86 2.87
N LEU A 60 15.37 14.41 1.69
CA LEU A 60 15.21 12.99 1.36
C LEU A 60 16.14 12.51 0.24
N GLY A 61 16.76 13.43 -0.50
CA GLY A 61 17.59 13.09 -1.67
C GLY A 61 16.80 13.05 -2.98
N SER A 62 17.53 12.81 -4.08
CA SER A 62 16.99 12.78 -5.45
C SER A 62 16.12 11.56 -5.74
N SER A 63 16.22 10.49 -4.96
CA SER A 63 15.38 9.30 -5.13
C SER A 63 13.90 9.55 -4.79
N TYR A 64 13.59 10.65 -4.11
CA TYR A 64 12.23 10.96 -3.64
C TYR A 64 11.61 12.21 -4.23
N ALA A 65 12.45 13.18 -4.60
CA ALA A 65 11.98 14.47 -5.07
C ALA A 65 13.02 15.07 -6.00
N ASP A 66 12.55 15.58 -7.14
CA ASP A 66 13.40 16.35 -8.04
C ASP A 66 12.64 17.44 -8.78
N THR A 67 13.36 18.47 -9.20
CA THR A 67 12.91 19.50 -10.11
C THR A 67 13.88 19.58 -11.27
N ASN A 68 13.47 19.18 -12.48
CA ASN A 68 14.30 19.26 -13.67
C ASN A 68 13.52 19.89 -14.83
N ARG A 69 14.10 20.84 -15.55
CA ARG A 69 13.53 21.46 -16.78
C ARG A 69 12.07 21.94 -16.67
N GLY A 70 11.67 22.42 -15.49
CA GLY A 70 10.28 22.84 -15.26
C GLY A 70 9.30 21.70 -15.01
N LEU A 71 9.79 20.50 -14.71
CA LEU A 71 9.03 19.40 -14.13
C LEU A 71 9.27 19.36 -12.64
N ALA A 72 8.20 19.16 -11.88
CA ALA A 72 8.25 18.77 -10.48
C ALA A 72 7.95 17.27 -10.38
N MET A 73 8.83 16.53 -9.73
CA MET A 73 8.75 15.08 -9.58
C MET A 73 8.75 14.73 -8.10
N LEU A 74 7.79 13.91 -7.69
CA LEU A 74 7.72 13.36 -6.34
C LEU A 74 7.48 11.87 -6.43
N HIS A 75 8.11 11.13 -5.55
CA HIS A 75 7.78 9.74 -5.32
C HIS A 75 6.35 9.62 -4.80
N GLN A 76 5.58 8.65 -5.31
CA GLN A 76 4.14 8.52 -5.03
C GLN A 76 3.77 8.49 -3.54
N ASN A 77 4.62 7.88 -2.71
CA ASN A 77 4.39 7.83 -1.27
C ASN A 77 4.75 9.14 -0.56
N ILE A 78 5.61 9.97 -1.15
CA ILE A 78 5.80 11.35 -0.68
C ILE A 78 4.58 12.19 -1.02
N VAL A 79 3.97 12.00 -2.19
CA VAL A 79 2.69 12.66 -2.53
C VAL A 79 1.62 12.31 -1.50
N LEU A 80 1.45 11.05 -1.15
CA LEU A 80 0.54 10.60 -0.10
C LEU A 80 0.81 11.30 1.25
N MET A 81 2.07 11.30 1.71
CA MET A 81 2.46 11.94 2.98
C MET A 81 2.24 13.46 2.97
N GLU A 82 2.49 14.11 1.83
CA GLU A 82 2.23 15.53 1.68
C GLU A 82 0.74 15.86 1.63
N VAL A 83 -0.09 14.96 1.07
CA VAL A 83 -1.56 15.09 1.13
C VAL A 83 -2.02 14.98 2.59
N LEU A 84 -1.47 14.03 3.36
CA LEU A 84 -1.72 13.92 4.81
C LEU A 84 -1.35 15.21 5.55
N GLU A 85 -0.15 15.72 5.34
CA GLU A 85 0.34 16.95 6.00
C GLU A 85 -0.52 18.16 5.62
N LYS A 86 -0.78 18.37 4.32
CA LYS A 86 -1.34 19.63 3.81
C LYS A 86 -2.85 19.65 3.76
N SER A 87 -3.49 18.56 3.37
CA SER A 87 -4.96 18.47 3.25
C SER A 87 -5.61 18.05 4.55
N HIS A 88 -4.97 17.14 5.30
CA HIS A 88 -5.52 16.59 6.55
C HIS A 88 -4.85 17.15 7.81
N LYS A 89 -3.91 18.11 7.65
CA LYS A 89 -3.24 18.83 8.74
C LYS A 89 -2.52 17.92 9.73
N GLN A 90 -2.09 16.75 9.25
CA GLN A 90 -1.35 15.79 10.04
C GLN A 90 0.08 16.29 10.30
N ASN A 91 0.62 16.00 11.47
CA ASN A 91 2.02 16.30 11.76
C ASN A 91 2.93 15.19 11.22
N VAL A 92 3.38 15.34 9.97
CA VAL A 92 4.27 14.38 9.30
C VAL A 92 5.72 14.84 9.42
N ILE A 93 6.59 13.94 9.88
CA ILE A 93 8.03 14.16 10.00
C ILE A 93 8.74 13.16 9.12
N TYR A 94 9.56 13.65 8.21
CA TYR A 94 10.37 12.83 7.32
C TYR A 94 11.71 12.50 7.99
N ALA A 95 11.96 11.24 8.29
CA ALA A 95 13.24 10.76 8.81
C ALA A 95 14.05 10.08 7.70
N GLN A 96 15.35 10.41 7.63
CA GLN A 96 16.26 9.81 6.64
C GLN A 96 16.65 8.37 6.99
N ASP A 97 16.75 8.07 8.28
CA ASP A 97 17.16 6.77 8.78
C ASP A 97 16.59 6.51 10.19
N ALA A 98 16.92 5.34 10.75
CA ALA A 98 16.50 4.92 12.08
C ALA A 98 16.92 5.92 13.17
N ASN A 99 18.14 6.46 13.10
CA ASN A 99 18.67 7.35 14.13
C ASN A 99 17.98 8.71 14.06
N ASP A 100 17.75 9.25 12.86
CA ASP A 100 16.95 10.47 12.65
C ASP A 100 15.55 10.28 13.25
N ALA A 101 14.90 9.14 12.98
CA ALA A 101 13.59 8.84 13.54
C ALA A 101 13.57 8.70 15.08
N ILE A 102 14.56 8.03 15.67
CA ILE A 102 14.73 7.94 17.14
C ILE A 102 14.90 9.33 17.74
N ASN A 103 15.72 10.17 17.11
CA ASN A 103 15.97 11.54 17.57
C ASN A 103 14.69 12.38 17.50
N GLU A 104 13.94 12.32 16.41
CA GLU A 104 12.67 13.04 16.26
C GLU A 104 11.62 12.56 17.26
N SER A 105 11.48 11.25 17.44
CA SER A 105 10.56 10.70 18.45
C SER A 105 10.93 11.15 19.87
N SER A 106 12.22 11.13 20.20
CA SER A 106 12.73 11.60 21.49
C SER A 106 12.43 13.09 21.73
N LYS A 107 12.58 13.94 20.70
CA LYS A 107 12.22 15.36 20.79
C LYS A 107 10.74 15.55 21.09
N ILE A 108 9.86 14.80 20.41
CA ILE A 108 8.42 14.86 20.63
C ILE A 108 8.08 14.46 22.07
N ARG A 109 8.59 13.32 22.54
CA ARG A 109 8.33 12.82 23.89
C ARG A 109 8.85 13.74 24.98
N ASN A 110 10.03 14.34 24.78
CA ASN A 110 10.64 15.26 25.75
C ASN A 110 9.93 16.62 25.79
N SER A 111 9.33 17.07 24.69
CA SER A 111 8.59 18.35 24.67
C SER A 111 7.41 18.37 25.65
N GLY A 112 6.72 17.24 25.84
CA GLY A 112 5.57 17.16 26.75
C GLY A 112 5.94 17.22 28.23
N ARG A 113 7.16 16.77 28.60
CA ARG A 113 7.63 16.82 30.00
C ARG A 113 7.84 18.25 30.49
N ASN A 114 8.27 19.14 29.61
CA ASN A 114 8.54 20.54 29.95
C ASN A 114 7.26 21.38 30.12
N GLU A 115 6.14 20.92 29.57
CA GLU A 115 4.85 21.62 29.61
C GLU A 115 4.03 21.30 30.88
N GLY A 116 4.55 20.45 31.78
CA GLY A 116 3.87 20.06 33.02
C GLY A 116 2.59 19.23 32.82
N THR A 117 2.25 18.90 31.56
CA THR A 117 1.15 18.00 31.23
C THR A 117 1.65 16.56 31.27
N ASN A 118 1.08 15.73 32.15
CA ASN A 118 1.35 14.28 32.20
C ASN A 118 0.79 13.50 31.00
N ASN A 119 0.41 14.17 29.91
CA ASN A 119 -0.10 13.52 28.72
C ASN A 119 1.06 12.95 27.92
N GLU A 120 1.15 11.63 27.89
CA GLU A 120 2.10 10.88 27.08
C GLU A 120 1.87 11.19 25.59
N LYS A 121 2.82 11.91 24.96
CA LYS A 121 2.80 12.24 23.53
C LYS A 121 3.16 10.99 22.74
N LYS A 122 2.17 10.37 22.09
CA LYS A 122 2.35 9.17 21.27
C LYS A 122 2.95 9.47 19.90
N VAL A 123 3.73 8.56 19.35
CA VAL A 123 4.37 8.66 18.03
C VAL A 123 4.09 7.41 17.20
N LEU A 124 3.64 7.62 15.96
CA LEU A 124 3.48 6.55 14.96
C LEU A 124 4.67 6.54 14.01
N ALA A 125 5.37 5.41 13.88
CA ALA A 125 6.37 5.21 12.85
C ALA A 125 5.75 4.57 11.60
N PHE A 126 5.70 5.31 10.50
CA PHE A 126 5.30 4.81 9.20
C PHE A 126 6.51 4.25 8.43
N MET A 127 6.61 2.93 8.37
CA MET A 127 7.69 2.14 7.79
C MET A 127 7.42 1.88 6.31
N HIS A 128 7.83 2.83 5.46
CA HIS A 128 7.51 2.82 4.04
C HIS A 128 8.45 1.94 3.21
N HIS A 129 7.88 1.21 2.24
CA HIS A 129 8.58 0.57 1.12
C HIS A 129 7.62 0.38 -0.07
N ASN A 130 8.17 0.29 -1.29
CA ASN A 130 7.48 -0.09 -2.54
C ASN A 130 8.15 -1.27 -3.26
N GLN A 131 9.39 -1.59 -2.88
CA GLN A 131 10.18 -2.68 -3.40
C GLN A 131 10.33 -3.78 -2.35
N VAL A 132 10.89 -4.90 -2.79
CA VAL A 132 11.23 -6.02 -1.90
C VAL A 132 12.36 -5.55 -0.99
N VAL A 133 12.06 -5.43 0.30
CA VAL A 133 13.04 -5.13 1.33
C VAL A 133 13.38 -6.42 2.06
N HIS A 134 14.68 -6.66 2.27
CA HIS A 134 15.14 -7.88 2.92
C HIS A 134 14.59 -7.99 4.35
N ALA A 135 14.07 -9.16 4.76
CA ALA A 135 13.39 -9.31 6.04
C ALA A 135 14.29 -9.00 7.25
N ALA A 136 15.59 -9.28 7.15
CA ALA A 136 16.55 -8.93 8.22
C ALA A 136 16.65 -7.40 8.43
N ARG A 137 16.47 -6.60 7.37
CA ARG A 137 16.45 -5.13 7.47
C ARG A 137 15.19 -4.66 8.18
N PHE A 138 14.03 -5.22 7.84
CA PHE A 138 12.80 -4.97 8.59
C PHE A 138 12.97 -5.32 10.06
N ALA A 139 13.39 -6.54 10.37
CA ALA A 139 13.59 -6.99 11.74
C ALA A 139 14.51 -6.03 12.52
N LYS A 140 15.68 -5.71 11.96
CA LYS A 140 16.64 -4.77 12.57
C LYS A 140 16.02 -3.40 12.83
N MET A 141 15.17 -2.91 11.93
CA MET A 141 14.55 -1.60 12.08
C MET A 141 13.43 -1.61 13.14
N TYR A 142 12.53 -2.59 13.10
CA TYR A 142 11.53 -2.78 14.15
C TYR A 142 12.20 -2.89 15.52
N ASP A 143 13.24 -3.72 15.65
CA ASP A 143 13.94 -3.94 16.92
C ASP A 143 14.63 -2.65 17.42
N ARG A 144 15.24 -1.86 16.53
CA ARG A 144 15.85 -0.56 16.89
C ARG A 144 14.82 0.47 17.33
N MET A 145 13.64 0.48 16.72
CA MET A 145 12.63 1.50 16.94
C MET A 145 11.63 1.14 18.05
N THR A 146 11.53 -0.13 18.45
CA THR A 146 10.42 -0.65 19.30
C THR A 146 10.26 0.08 20.64
N HIS A 147 11.35 0.58 21.22
CA HIS A 147 11.33 1.33 22.49
C HIS A 147 11.22 2.85 22.29
N ASN A 148 11.34 3.31 21.05
CA ASN A 148 11.43 4.72 20.68
C ASN A 148 10.12 5.26 20.12
N VAL A 149 9.19 4.42 19.68
CA VAL A 149 7.87 4.82 19.17
C VAL A 149 6.76 4.08 19.90
N ASP A 150 5.52 4.53 19.73
CA ASP A 150 4.36 3.94 20.39
C ASP A 150 3.72 2.86 19.52
N GLU A 151 3.76 3.06 18.21
CA GLU A 151 3.20 2.13 17.24
C GLU A 151 3.94 2.19 15.92
N PHE A 152 3.86 1.08 15.17
CA PHE A 152 4.37 0.97 13.81
C PHE A 152 3.22 0.83 12.82
N TYR A 153 3.41 1.42 11.66
CA TYR A 153 2.57 1.22 10.50
C TYR A 153 3.41 0.90 9.25
N PRO A 154 3.21 -0.23 8.58
CA PRO A 154 2.40 -1.37 9.01
C PRO A 154 2.91 -1.99 10.32
N THR A 155 2.13 -2.90 10.90
CA THR A 155 2.59 -3.70 12.04
C THR A 155 3.69 -4.67 11.58
N ARG A 156 4.50 -5.17 12.52
CA ARG A 156 5.55 -6.16 12.21
C ARG A 156 4.97 -7.42 11.57
N ASP A 157 3.85 -7.91 12.13
CA ASP A 157 3.16 -9.08 11.60
C ASP A 157 2.69 -8.81 10.16
N GLU A 158 2.04 -7.67 9.91
CA GLU A 158 1.58 -7.33 8.56
C GLU A 158 2.71 -7.24 7.56
N ASN A 159 3.81 -6.60 7.91
CA ASN A 159 4.96 -6.52 7.02
C ASN A 159 5.54 -7.91 6.68
N ILE A 160 5.60 -8.84 7.64
CA ILE A 160 6.05 -10.21 7.39
C ILE A 160 5.10 -10.92 6.42
N TRP A 161 3.78 -10.77 6.62
CA TRP A 161 2.79 -11.43 5.78
C TRP A 161 2.68 -10.83 4.38
N GLU A 162 2.79 -9.50 4.28
CA GLU A 162 2.75 -8.78 3.00
C GLU A 162 3.91 -9.14 2.08
N GLN A 163 5.08 -9.40 2.64
CA GLN A 163 6.22 -9.89 1.87
C GLN A 163 6.06 -11.34 1.42
N ASN A 164 5.09 -12.10 1.96
CA ASN A 164 4.90 -13.52 1.65
C ASN A 164 3.52 -13.79 1.00
N LYS A 165 3.46 -13.65 -0.33
CA LYS A 165 2.23 -13.81 -1.13
C LYS A 165 1.45 -15.10 -0.85
N ILE A 166 2.11 -16.18 -0.41
CA ILE A 166 1.41 -17.45 -0.14
C ILE A 166 0.39 -17.34 1.00
N HIS A 167 0.61 -16.42 1.95
CA HIS A 167 -0.33 -16.20 3.04
C HIS A 167 -1.65 -15.66 2.51
N ASP A 168 -1.60 -14.61 1.69
CA ASP A 168 -2.77 -14.01 1.07
C ASP A 168 -3.51 -15.01 0.18
N ILE A 169 -2.76 -15.81 -0.59
CA ILE A 169 -3.34 -16.83 -1.45
C ILE A 169 -4.09 -17.88 -0.62
N ARG A 170 -3.55 -18.33 0.51
CA ARG A 170 -4.24 -19.26 1.41
C ARG A 170 -5.56 -18.70 1.93
N ILE A 171 -5.58 -17.43 2.32
CA ILE A 171 -6.78 -16.73 2.80
C ILE A 171 -7.83 -16.72 1.68
N LEU A 172 -7.41 -16.31 0.48
CA LEU A 172 -8.29 -16.23 -0.66
C LEU A 172 -8.80 -17.61 -1.11
N ASP A 173 -7.98 -18.65 -1.03
CA ASP A 173 -8.38 -20.04 -1.33
C ASP A 173 -9.41 -20.55 -0.31
N GLN A 174 -9.29 -20.17 0.96
CA GLN A 174 -10.29 -20.46 1.99
C GLN A 174 -11.61 -19.74 1.71
N ILE A 175 -11.55 -18.44 1.39
CA ILE A 175 -12.72 -17.65 1.02
C ILE A 175 -13.41 -18.27 -0.19
N ALA A 176 -12.69 -18.57 -1.27
CA ALA A 176 -13.31 -19.14 -2.46
C ALA A 176 -13.91 -20.52 -2.21
N LYS A 177 -13.27 -21.37 -1.40
CA LYS A 177 -13.86 -22.65 -1.00
C LYS A 177 -15.18 -22.45 -0.25
N ARG A 178 -15.23 -21.47 0.66
CA ARG A 178 -16.44 -21.13 1.45
C ARG A 178 -17.55 -20.58 0.55
N GLU A 179 -17.20 -19.61 -0.31
CA GLU A 179 -18.12 -18.93 -1.22
C GLU A 179 -18.43 -19.72 -2.51
N LYS A 180 -17.84 -20.91 -2.66
CA LYS A 180 -17.90 -21.75 -3.88
C LYS A 180 -17.51 -20.98 -5.15
N GLN A 181 -16.53 -20.09 -5.03
CA GLN A 181 -15.96 -19.33 -6.14
C GLN A 181 -14.83 -20.12 -6.79
N TRP A 182 -14.67 -19.94 -8.10
CA TRP A 182 -13.52 -20.49 -8.80
C TRP A 182 -12.28 -19.62 -8.57
N ARG A 183 -11.14 -20.27 -8.38
CA ARG A 183 -9.81 -19.64 -8.38
C ARG A 183 -8.81 -20.60 -9.04
N PRO A 184 -7.69 -20.09 -9.61
CA PRO A 184 -6.57 -20.92 -10.02
C PRO A 184 -6.07 -21.78 -8.86
N THR A 185 -5.78 -23.06 -9.13
CA THR A 185 -5.27 -23.96 -8.09
C THR A 185 -3.82 -23.60 -7.78
N THR A 186 -3.50 -23.51 -6.49
CA THR A 186 -2.15 -23.20 -6.00
C THR A 186 -1.50 -24.46 -5.41
N CYS A 187 -0.24 -24.71 -5.75
CA CYS A 187 0.62 -25.67 -5.03
C CYS A 187 1.66 -24.91 -4.22
N GLU A 188 1.64 -25.07 -2.91
CA GLU A 188 2.58 -24.42 -1.98
C GLU A 188 3.97 -25.08 -1.94
N CYS A 189 4.24 -26.05 -2.81
CA CYS A 189 5.51 -26.78 -2.89
C CYS A 189 6.02 -27.38 -1.57
N ILE A 190 5.11 -27.76 -0.66
CA ILE A 190 5.46 -28.41 0.61
C ILE A 190 6.08 -29.78 0.36
N GLU A 191 7.27 -30.01 0.92
CA GLU A 191 8.00 -31.27 0.83
C GLU A 191 7.13 -32.47 1.28
N GLY A 192 7.22 -33.58 0.55
CA GLY A 192 6.47 -34.80 0.82
C GLY A 192 4.98 -34.75 0.41
N ARG A 193 4.44 -33.61 -0.06
CA ARG A 193 3.08 -33.54 -0.60
C ARG A 193 3.07 -33.68 -2.12
N LYS A 194 2.11 -34.44 -2.64
CA LYS A 194 1.89 -34.53 -4.10
C LYS A 194 1.40 -33.19 -4.63
N CYS A 195 2.04 -32.69 -5.68
CA CYS A 195 1.61 -31.47 -6.36
C CYS A 195 0.20 -31.65 -6.96
N PRO A 196 -0.78 -30.79 -6.62
CA PRO A 196 -2.10 -30.84 -7.25
C PRO A 196 -2.05 -30.51 -8.75
N LEU A 197 -1.01 -29.79 -9.20
CA LEU A 197 -0.83 -29.40 -10.60
C LEU A 197 0.03 -30.39 -11.40
N ALA A 198 0.38 -31.56 -10.85
CA ALA A 198 1.25 -32.54 -11.53
C ALA A 198 0.72 -33.04 -12.89
N LYS A 199 -0.57 -32.83 -13.17
CA LYS A 199 -1.21 -33.24 -14.42
C LYS A 199 -1.41 -32.08 -15.40
N GLU A 200 -1.19 -30.84 -14.97
CA GLU A 200 -1.36 -29.67 -15.83
C GLU A 200 -0.23 -29.61 -16.85
N GLU A 201 -0.57 -29.33 -18.11
CA GLU A 201 0.43 -29.19 -19.18
C GLU A 201 1.29 -27.94 -19.02
N LYS A 202 0.69 -26.88 -18.45
CA LYS A 202 1.30 -25.56 -18.27
C LYS A 202 0.89 -24.97 -16.92
N THR A 203 1.88 -24.45 -16.20
CA THR A 203 1.72 -23.84 -14.88
C THR A 203 2.57 -22.57 -14.79
N ILE A 204 2.34 -21.76 -13.77
CA ILE A 204 3.18 -20.62 -13.43
C ILE A 204 3.89 -20.89 -12.11
N TYR A 205 5.20 -20.67 -12.08
CA TYR A 205 6.04 -20.62 -10.89
C TYR A 205 6.18 -19.17 -10.45
N LYS A 206 5.78 -18.84 -9.22
CA LYS A 206 5.87 -17.48 -8.66
C LYS A 206 6.72 -17.50 -7.40
N ARG A 207 7.61 -16.51 -7.27
CA ARG A 207 8.34 -16.27 -6.02
C ARG A 207 7.43 -15.56 -5.02
N THR A 208 7.43 -16.01 -3.77
CA THR A 208 6.58 -15.42 -2.72
C THR A 208 6.90 -13.96 -2.45
N ASN A 209 8.15 -13.54 -2.64
CA ASN A 209 8.61 -12.17 -2.37
C ASN A 209 9.12 -11.57 -3.67
N SER A 210 8.25 -10.91 -4.43
CA SER A 210 8.62 -10.27 -5.68
C SER A 210 7.64 -9.17 -6.07
N CYS A 211 8.12 -8.19 -6.82
CA CYS A 211 7.31 -7.09 -7.35
C CYS A 211 7.35 -7.11 -8.90
N ALA A 212 6.33 -6.52 -9.52
CA ALA A 212 6.24 -6.25 -10.97
C ALA A 212 6.47 -7.47 -11.89
N GLY A 213 6.05 -8.66 -11.47
CA GLY A 213 6.12 -9.87 -12.30
C GLY A 213 7.53 -10.41 -12.58
N GLY A 214 8.60 -9.78 -12.09
CA GLY A 214 9.99 -10.13 -12.44
C GLY A 214 10.44 -11.53 -12.01
N HIS A 215 9.64 -12.24 -11.20
CA HIS A 215 9.94 -13.59 -10.72
C HIS A 215 8.74 -14.52 -10.94
N VAL A 216 8.15 -14.40 -12.12
CA VAL A 216 7.06 -15.24 -12.60
C VAL A 216 7.57 -16.01 -13.81
N ILE A 217 7.56 -17.34 -13.73
CA ILE A 217 8.11 -18.21 -14.76
C ILE A 217 7.01 -19.15 -15.23
N GLU A 218 6.81 -19.25 -16.54
CA GLU A 218 6.00 -20.29 -17.12
C GLU A 218 6.74 -21.63 -17.12
N VAL A 219 6.10 -22.68 -16.63
CA VAL A 219 6.70 -24.00 -16.48
C VAL A 219 5.80 -25.06 -17.11
N SER A 220 6.38 -25.84 -18.02
CA SER A 220 5.72 -27.01 -18.62
C SER A 220 5.68 -28.19 -17.63
N LYS A 221 4.76 -29.12 -17.84
CA LYS A 221 4.58 -30.34 -17.03
C LYS A 221 5.88 -31.09 -16.72
N ASN A 222 6.77 -31.21 -17.71
CA ASN A 222 8.02 -31.96 -17.58
C ASN A 222 9.09 -31.24 -16.73
N GLN A 223 8.89 -29.95 -16.46
CA GLN A 223 9.78 -29.10 -15.67
C GLN A 223 9.23 -28.83 -14.27
N LEU A 224 8.02 -29.32 -13.97
CA LEU A 224 7.36 -29.14 -12.68
C LEU A 224 8.12 -29.89 -11.58
N LYS A 225 8.73 -29.15 -10.65
CA LYS A 225 9.42 -29.72 -9.48
C LYS A 225 8.87 -29.07 -8.22
N CYS A 226 8.23 -29.85 -7.35
CA CYS A 226 7.91 -29.41 -6.00
C CYS A 226 9.06 -29.75 -5.06
N GLY A 227 9.62 -28.75 -4.39
CA GLY A 227 10.70 -28.90 -3.41
C GLY A 227 11.35 -27.55 -3.12
N PRO A 228 12.21 -27.47 -2.08
CA PRO A 228 13.01 -26.29 -1.83
C PRO A 228 13.99 -26.03 -2.99
N GLY A 229 14.09 -24.78 -3.42
CA GLY A 229 15.00 -24.32 -4.46
C GLY A 229 14.30 -23.78 -5.73
N LYS A 230 14.98 -22.83 -6.38
CA LYS A 230 14.60 -22.32 -7.72
C LYS A 230 14.51 -23.52 -8.69
N PRO A 231 13.57 -23.54 -9.66
CA PRO A 231 13.63 -24.52 -10.73
C PRO A 231 14.99 -24.36 -11.39
N GLN A 232 15.54 -25.42 -11.97
CA GLN A 232 16.59 -25.22 -12.97
C GLN A 232 15.92 -24.42 -14.09
N SER A 233 16.08 -23.08 -14.05
CA SER A 233 15.59 -22.22 -15.12
C SER A 233 16.12 -22.80 -16.43
N PRO A 234 15.31 -22.91 -17.50
CA PRO A 234 15.92 -22.91 -18.82
C PRO A 234 16.81 -21.67 -18.85
N ALA A 235 18.09 -21.85 -19.20
CA ALA A 235 19.15 -20.83 -19.10
C ALA A 235 18.54 -19.45 -19.24
N VAL A 236 18.41 -18.72 -18.11
CA VAL A 236 17.86 -17.36 -18.14
C VAL A 236 18.73 -16.63 -19.15
N ALA A 237 18.11 -16.07 -20.18
CA ALA A 237 18.81 -15.22 -21.13
C ALA A 237 19.68 -14.26 -20.32
N THR A 238 20.94 -14.08 -20.75
CA THR A 238 21.91 -13.18 -20.10
C THR A 238 21.17 -11.93 -19.63
N PRO A 239 21.22 -11.58 -18.32
CA PRO A 239 20.49 -10.43 -17.80
C PRO A 239 20.78 -9.23 -18.71
N THR A 240 19.73 -8.68 -19.29
CA THR A 240 19.84 -7.68 -20.37
C THR A 240 19.96 -6.27 -19.80
N THR A 241 19.78 -6.15 -18.48
CA THR A 241 19.84 -4.88 -17.76
C THR A 241 20.62 -5.02 -16.44
N GLU A 242 21.26 -3.93 -16.04
CA GLU A 242 22.01 -3.82 -14.77
C GLU A 242 21.12 -4.11 -13.54
N ASN A 243 19.82 -3.81 -13.62
CA ASN A 243 18.85 -4.16 -12.58
C ASN A 243 18.58 -5.67 -12.48
N GLU A 244 18.53 -6.38 -13.61
CA GLU A 244 18.41 -7.85 -13.61
C GLU A 244 19.69 -8.49 -13.03
N GLU A 245 20.86 -8.00 -13.42
CA GLU A 245 22.15 -8.44 -12.83
C GLU A 245 22.18 -8.23 -11.31
N ARG A 246 21.69 -7.08 -10.83
CA ARG A 246 21.62 -6.75 -9.42
C ARG A 246 20.64 -7.64 -8.65
N ILE A 247 19.46 -7.91 -9.22
CA ILE A 247 18.47 -8.85 -8.64
C ILE A 247 19.05 -10.26 -8.57
N HIS A 248 19.74 -10.70 -9.62
CA HIS A 248 20.44 -11.99 -9.66
C HIS A 248 21.57 -12.07 -8.63
N ALA A 249 22.35 -10.99 -8.47
CA ALA A 249 23.38 -10.90 -7.44
C ALA A 249 22.82 -10.96 -6.02
N LEU A 250 21.64 -10.37 -5.77
CA LEU A 250 20.95 -10.50 -4.48
C LEU A 250 20.46 -11.94 -4.26
N ASP A 251 19.87 -12.58 -5.28
CA ASP A 251 19.48 -14.00 -5.24
C ASP A 251 20.68 -14.92 -4.93
N ASP A 252 21.85 -14.65 -5.51
CA ASP A 252 23.08 -15.42 -5.29
C ASP A 252 23.72 -15.13 -3.92
N MET A 253 23.65 -13.88 -3.44
CA MET A 253 24.23 -13.47 -2.16
C MET A 253 23.47 -13.99 -0.94
N TYR A 254 22.14 -14.11 -1.02
CA TYR A 254 21.32 -14.55 0.12
C TYR A 254 20.99 -16.05 0.10
N GLY A 255 21.41 -16.76 -0.95
CA GLY A 255 21.24 -18.20 -1.10
C GLY A 255 19.89 -18.59 -1.67
N ARG A 256 19.89 -19.68 -2.47
CA ARG A 256 18.72 -20.23 -3.18
C ARG A 256 17.53 -20.64 -2.30
N ASP A 257 17.74 -20.71 -0.99
CA ASP A 257 16.76 -21.20 -0.01
C ASP A 257 16.02 -20.06 0.71
N TYR A 258 16.42 -18.79 0.51
CA TYR A 258 15.79 -17.66 1.20
C TYR A 258 14.36 -17.40 0.71
N TYR A 259 14.16 -17.49 -0.60
CA TYR A 259 12.85 -17.25 -1.21
C TYR A 259 12.09 -18.54 -1.44
N THR A 260 10.86 -18.59 -0.93
CA THR A 260 9.93 -19.66 -1.28
C THR A 260 9.29 -19.41 -2.63
N TRP A 261 8.97 -20.49 -3.32
CA TRP A 261 8.26 -20.47 -4.60
C TRP A 261 7.05 -21.36 -4.53
N PHE A 262 6.03 -21.04 -5.31
CA PHE A 262 4.79 -21.81 -5.40
C PHE A 262 4.34 -21.95 -6.85
N HIS A 263 3.55 -22.98 -7.14
CA HIS A 263 2.92 -23.14 -8.44
C HIS A 263 1.51 -22.58 -8.41
N GLN A 264 1.05 -22.10 -9.56
CA GLN A 264 -0.34 -21.78 -9.78
C GLN A 264 -0.78 -22.28 -11.16
N THR A 265 -2.05 -22.67 -11.28
CA THR A 265 -2.65 -22.96 -12.59
C THR A 265 -2.42 -21.79 -13.54
N PHE A 266 -1.99 -22.10 -14.77
CA PHE A 266 -1.84 -21.10 -15.81
C PHE A 266 -3.20 -20.54 -16.24
N VAL A 267 -3.35 -19.21 -16.19
CA VAL A 267 -4.54 -18.49 -16.67
C VAL A 267 -4.11 -17.60 -17.83
N GLU A 268 -4.44 -18.01 -19.04
CA GLU A 268 -4.01 -17.35 -20.29
C GLU A 268 -4.41 -15.87 -20.32
N ASP A 269 -5.65 -15.59 -19.94
CA ASP A 269 -6.23 -14.25 -20.03
C ASP A 269 -5.60 -13.24 -19.06
N LEU A 270 -5.01 -13.72 -17.96
CA LEU A 270 -4.26 -12.88 -17.03
C LEU A 270 -2.99 -12.28 -17.68
N GLN A 271 -2.44 -12.93 -18.72
CA GLN A 271 -1.32 -12.38 -19.48
C GLN A 271 -1.76 -11.21 -20.37
N LYS A 272 -3.05 -11.09 -20.68
CA LYS A 272 -3.58 -10.07 -21.58
C LYS A 272 -4.11 -8.87 -20.80
N CYS A 273 -4.81 -9.14 -19.69
CA CYS A 273 -5.50 -8.13 -18.91
C CYS A 273 -5.53 -8.48 -17.43
N GLU A 274 -5.28 -7.49 -16.59
CA GLU A 274 -5.49 -7.51 -15.15
C GLU A 274 -6.35 -6.29 -14.78
N ILE A 275 -7.41 -6.50 -14.00
CA ILE A 275 -8.27 -5.41 -13.54
C ILE A 275 -7.84 -5.03 -12.13
N ARG A 276 -7.31 -3.83 -11.94
CA ARG A 276 -6.87 -3.35 -10.62
C ARG A 276 -7.92 -2.45 -10.00
N VAL A 277 -8.34 -2.78 -8.79
CA VAL A 277 -9.39 -2.08 -8.05
C VAL A 277 -8.82 -1.48 -6.77
N PHE A 278 -8.81 -0.15 -6.69
CA PHE A 278 -8.39 0.61 -5.52
C PHE A 278 -9.59 0.86 -4.61
N ILE A 279 -9.49 0.43 -3.36
CA ILE A 279 -10.56 0.49 -2.36
C ILE A 279 -10.03 1.25 -1.14
N ALA A 280 -10.73 2.30 -0.72
CA ALA A 280 -10.45 2.99 0.54
C ALA A 280 -11.64 2.87 1.49
N THR A 281 -11.43 3.21 2.75
CA THR A 281 -12.50 3.23 3.75
C THR A 281 -12.91 4.64 4.14
N ARG A 282 -14.14 4.77 4.64
CA ARG A 282 -14.63 5.99 5.28
C ARG A 282 -15.47 5.63 6.50
N ARG A 283 -15.63 6.55 7.44
CA ARG A 283 -16.58 6.36 8.55
C ARG A 283 -17.99 6.20 7.99
N LYS A 284 -18.74 5.23 8.51
CA LYS A 284 -20.18 5.16 8.25
C LYS A 284 -20.81 6.43 8.80
N GLU A 285 -21.58 7.14 7.97
CA GLU A 285 -22.43 8.20 8.48
C GLU A 285 -23.40 7.56 9.47
N SER A 286 -23.31 7.91 10.75
CA SER A 286 -24.29 7.44 11.73
C SER A 286 -25.66 7.91 11.25
N GLU A 287 -26.60 6.98 11.03
CA GLU A 287 -28.01 7.36 10.88
C GLU A 287 -28.38 8.31 12.03
N PRO A 288 -29.16 9.37 11.77
CA PRO A 288 -29.57 10.31 12.80
C PRO A 288 -30.18 9.56 13.99
N VAL A 289 -29.59 9.77 15.17
CA VAL A 289 -29.84 9.10 16.47
C VAL A 289 -31.31 9.08 16.91
N MET A 290 -32.21 9.80 16.22
CA MET A 290 -33.62 9.87 16.56
C MET A 290 -34.39 8.56 16.30
N GLU A 291 -34.02 7.75 15.31
CA GLU A 291 -34.73 6.50 14.99
C GLU A 291 -34.33 5.35 15.95
N THR A 292 -33.05 5.29 16.33
CA THR A 292 -32.48 4.23 17.19
C THR A 292 -32.95 4.32 18.64
N ARG A 293 -33.25 5.52 19.16
CA ARG A 293 -33.83 5.69 20.51
C ARG A 293 -35.23 5.07 20.63
N LYS A 294 -36.05 5.08 19.57
CA LYS A 294 -37.38 4.43 19.59
C LYS A 294 -37.31 2.91 19.58
N ARG A 295 -36.26 2.31 18.98
CA ARG A 295 -36.04 0.86 18.98
C ARG A 295 -35.42 0.35 20.29
N LYS A 296 -34.43 1.05 20.87
CA LYS A 296 -33.81 0.67 22.17
C LYS A 296 -34.80 0.75 23.34
N ALA A 297 -35.83 1.61 23.29
CA ALA A 297 -36.87 1.67 24.31
C ALA A 297 -37.81 0.45 24.35
N LYS A 298 -37.85 -0.39 23.31
CA LYS A 298 -38.76 -1.55 23.23
C LYS A 298 -38.13 -2.90 23.55
N ASN A 299 -36.79 -3.02 23.62
CA ASN A 299 -36.17 -4.31 23.91
C ASN A 299 -34.77 -4.15 24.57
N PRO A 300 -34.69 -4.02 25.90
CA PRO A 300 -33.44 -3.76 26.62
C PRO A 300 -32.48 -4.96 26.72
N ARG A 301 -32.81 -6.10 26.11
CA ARG A 301 -32.02 -7.34 26.17
C ARG A 301 -31.24 -7.69 24.91
N VAL A 302 -31.30 -6.84 23.89
CA VAL A 302 -30.39 -6.95 22.76
C VAL A 302 -29.22 -6.02 23.05
N GLU A 303 -28.28 -6.46 23.89
CA GLU A 303 -26.90 -5.98 23.82
C GLU A 303 -26.37 -6.44 22.46
N GLU A 304 -26.69 -5.65 21.43
CA GLU A 304 -25.98 -5.71 20.16
C GLU A 304 -24.50 -5.58 20.50
N GLN A 305 -23.73 -6.64 20.20
CA GLN A 305 -22.35 -6.50 19.81
C GLN A 305 -22.34 -5.47 18.68
N GLU A 306 -22.23 -4.19 19.03
CA GLU A 306 -22.16 -3.09 18.08
C GLU A 306 -20.96 -3.40 17.19
N ASN A 307 -21.30 -3.79 15.96
CA ASN A 307 -20.40 -4.23 14.90
C ASN A 307 -19.12 -3.39 14.90
N GLU A 308 -17.98 -4.04 15.16
CA GLU A 308 -16.64 -3.46 15.22
C GLU A 308 -16.25 -2.70 13.93
N ASN A 309 -16.99 -2.86 12.83
CA ASN A 309 -16.78 -2.16 11.57
C ASN A 309 -17.50 -0.80 11.50
N THR A 310 -16.94 0.18 12.20
CA THR A 310 -17.32 1.61 12.13
C THR A 310 -17.00 2.27 10.77
N ARG A 311 -16.25 1.56 9.91
CA ARG A 311 -15.80 2.02 8.60
C ARG A 311 -16.38 1.16 7.47
N GLU A 312 -16.83 1.81 6.41
CA GLU A 312 -17.32 1.17 5.18
C GLU A 312 -16.31 1.35 4.03
N PRO A 313 -16.12 0.32 3.18
CA PRO A 313 -15.31 0.43 1.97
C PRO A 313 -16.04 1.15 0.84
N TYR A 314 -15.29 1.77 -0.07
CA TYR A 314 -15.79 2.29 -1.34
C TYR A 314 -14.71 2.19 -2.42
N ILE A 315 -15.15 2.05 -3.68
CA ILE A 315 -14.25 2.05 -4.84
C ILE A 315 -13.71 3.46 -5.06
N VAL A 316 -12.39 3.59 -5.04
CA VAL A 316 -11.69 4.82 -5.42
C VAL A 316 -11.52 4.86 -6.93
N GLN A 317 -10.99 3.78 -7.51
CA GLN A 317 -10.70 3.71 -8.92
C GLN A 317 -10.66 2.25 -9.39
N ILE A 318 -11.16 2.00 -10.60
CA ILE A 318 -10.91 0.75 -11.34
C ILE A 318 -9.99 1.08 -12.51
N VAL A 319 -8.98 0.24 -12.73
CA VAL A 319 -7.99 0.38 -13.79
C VAL A 319 -7.96 -0.91 -14.60
N ASP A 320 -8.05 -0.79 -15.93
CA ASP A 320 -7.78 -1.88 -16.88
C ASP A 320 -6.29 -1.83 -17.22
N THR A 321 -5.55 -2.83 -16.77
CA THR A 321 -4.12 -2.98 -17.04
C THR A 321 -3.92 -4.03 -18.12
N ARG A 322 -3.23 -3.67 -19.21
CA ARG A 322 -2.95 -4.60 -20.32
C ARG A 322 -1.46 -4.71 -20.56
N PHE A 323 -1.02 -5.92 -20.88
CA PHE A 323 0.35 -6.22 -21.26
C PHE A 323 0.38 -6.38 -22.77
N LEU A 324 1.02 -5.44 -23.46
CA LEU A 324 1.15 -5.42 -24.90
C LEU A 324 2.56 -5.86 -25.26
N GLU A 325 2.69 -6.86 -26.13
CA GLU A 325 3.97 -7.15 -26.77
C GLU A 325 4.28 -6.01 -27.73
N ASN A 326 5.43 -5.36 -27.55
CA ASN A 326 5.89 -4.35 -28.50
C ASN A 326 6.60 -5.09 -29.64
N GLU A 327 6.08 -5.04 -30.86
CA GLU A 327 6.73 -5.71 -32.00
C GLU A 327 8.12 -5.14 -32.32
N ASN A 328 8.46 -3.96 -31.81
CA ASN A 328 9.72 -3.26 -32.09
C ASN A 328 10.75 -3.33 -30.95
N GLU A 329 10.36 -3.77 -29.76
CA GLU A 329 11.24 -3.92 -28.60
C GLU A 329 10.93 -5.28 -27.98
N ASP A 330 11.93 -6.09 -27.61
CA ASP A 330 11.74 -7.36 -26.86
C ASP A 330 11.20 -7.12 -25.42
N ARG A 331 10.32 -6.14 -25.23
CA ARG A 331 9.79 -5.63 -23.99
C ARG A 331 8.27 -5.62 -24.03
N VAL A 332 7.67 -6.21 -23.02
CA VAL A 332 6.24 -6.09 -22.74
C VAL A 332 5.97 -4.69 -22.20
N VAL A 333 5.15 -3.91 -22.91
CA VAL A 333 4.67 -2.61 -22.42
C VAL A 333 3.39 -2.83 -21.64
N MET A 334 3.41 -2.44 -20.37
CA MET A 334 2.20 -2.36 -19.57
C MET A 334 1.49 -1.04 -19.90
N THR A 335 0.19 -1.10 -20.12
CA THR A 335 -0.66 0.09 -20.25
C THR A 335 -1.71 0.05 -19.16
N ALA A 336 -1.96 1.19 -18.52
CA ALA A 336 -2.99 1.32 -17.51
C ALA A 336 -4.04 2.36 -17.92
N LYS A 337 -5.32 1.98 -17.90
CA LYS A 337 -6.43 2.88 -18.25
C LYS A 337 -7.46 2.95 -17.12
N SER A 338 -7.72 4.17 -16.64
CA SER A 338 -8.83 4.44 -15.72
C SER A 338 -10.18 4.08 -16.36
N ILE A 339 -10.97 3.32 -15.62
CA ILE A 339 -12.28 2.84 -16.04
C ILE A 339 -13.38 3.59 -15.29
N GLU A 340 -14.38 4.06 -16.05
CA GLU A 340 -15.54 4.79 -15.55
C GLU A 340 -16.79 3.90 -15.51
N LYS A 341 -17.78 4.33 -14.72
CA LYS A 341 -19.05 3.62 -14.60
C LYS A 341 -19.74 3.48 -15.97
N GLY A 342 -20.31 2.29 -16.21
CA GLY A 342 -20.92 1.94 -17.49
C GLY A 342 -19.94 1.37 -18.52
N PHE A 343 -18.64 1.28 -18.20
CA PHE A 343 -17.67 0.56 -19.04
C PHE A 343 -17.97 -0.94 -19.10
N THR A 344 -17.71 -1.52 -20.27
CA THR A 344 -17.73 -2.95 -20.55
C THR A 344 -16.39 -3.36 -21.11
N TRP A 345 -15.87 -4.52 -20.69
CA TRP A 345 -14.59 -5.03 -21.21
C TRP A 345 -14.82 -5.67 -22.58
N PRO A 346 -14.29 -5.14 -23.70
CA PRO A 346 -14.60 -5.69 -25.02
C PRO A 346 -14.19 -7.16 -25.20
N MET A 347 -13.12 -7.59 -24.50
CA MET A 347 -12.67 -8.99 -24.49
C MET A 347 -13.53 -9.91 -23.61
N TYR A 348 -14.37 -9.33 -22.73
CA TYR A 348 -15.30 -10.03 -21.86
C TYR A 348 -16.69 -9.36 -21.97
N PRO A 349 -17.45 -9.60 -23.05
CA PRO A 349 -18.67 -8.85 -23.37
C PRO A 349 -19.74 -8.87 -22.26
N ASN A 350 -19.72 -9.88 -21.41
CA ASN A 350 -20.66 -10.07 -20.31
C ASN A 350 -20.15 -9.50 -18.98
N LEU A 351 -18.91 -9.00 -18.92
CA LEU A 351 -18.34 -8.38 -17.74
C LEU A 351 -18.63 -6.87 -17.75
N THR A 352 -19.28 -6.40 -16.70
CA THR A 352 -19.67 -4.99 -16.54
C THR A 352 -18.96 -4.34 -15.37
N TYR A 353 -18.89 -3.01 -15.38
CA TYR A 353 -18.35 -2.23 -14.26
C TYR A 353 -18.97 -2.62 -12.91
N ASP A 354 -20.30 -2.71 -12.86
CA ASP A 354 -21.03 -2.98 -11.62
C ASP A 354 -20.73 -4.39 -11.07
N MET A 355 -20.46 -5.37 -11.94
CA MET A 355 -20.01 -6.71 -11.51
C MET A 355 -18.63 -6.66 -10.85
N VAL A 356 -17.70 -5.90 -11.42
CA VAL A 356 -16.35 -5.71 -10.85
C VAL A 356 -16.40 -4.96 -9.52
N GLU A 357 -17.14 -3.84 -9.47
CA GLU A 357 -17.35 -3.05 -8.26
C GLU A 357 -17.95 -3.92 -7.13
N LYS A 358 -19.04 -4.64 -7.43
CA LYS A 358 -19.71 -5.50 -6.45
C LYS A 358 -18.77 -6.61 -5.96
N PHE A 359 -18.12 -7.32 -6.87
CA PHE A 359 -17.20 -8.40 -6.50
C PHE A 359 -16.06 -7.89 -5.61
N ALA A 360 -15.45 -6.76 -5.95
CA ALA A 360 -14.33 -6.21 -5.20
C ALA A 360 -14.74 -5.77 -3.78
N LEU A 361 -15.91 -5.13 -3.62
CA LEU A 361 -16.44 -4.75 -2.31
C LEU A 361 -16.85 -5.96 -1.46
N ASP A 362 -17.50 -6.96 -2.07
CA ASP A 362 -17.85 -8.22 -1.38
C ASP A 362 -16.57 -8.92 -0.89
N MET A 363 -15.58 -9.09 -1.77
CA MET A 363 -14.30 -9.72 -1.44
C MET A 363 -13.56 -8.97 -0.34
N TYR A 364 -13.53 -7.64 -0.39
CA TYR A 364 -12.97 -6.82 0.66
C TYR A 364 -13.69 -7.04 2.01
N GLY A 365 -15.01 -7.15 2.01
CA GLY A 365 -15.80 -7.50 3.20
C GLY A 365 -15.39 -8.87 3.77
N LEU A 366 -15.32 -9.89 2.91
CA LEU A 366 -14.92 -11.25 3.28
C LEU A 366 -13.49 -11.30 3.83
N LEU A 367 -12.56 -10.51 3.28
CA LEU A 367 -11.19 -10.38 3.80
C LEU A 367 -11.17 -9.82 5.23
N ARG A 368 -11.94 -8.76 5.51
CA ARG A 368 -12.04 -8.19 6.87
C ARG A 368 -12.67 -9.16 7.86
N GLU A 369 -13.66 -9.93 7.43
CA GLU A 369 -14.31 -10.96 8.26
C GLU A 369 -13.35 -12.06 8.72
N THR A 370 -12.28 -12.32 7.96
CA THR A 370 -11.29 -13.34 8.37
C THR A 370 -10.56 -12.98 9.65
N LYS A 371 -10.45 -11.67 9.96
CA LYS A 371 -9.61 -11.14 11.06
C LYS A 371 -8.19 -11.73 11.05
N ALA A 372 -7.71 -12.11 9.87
CA ALA A 372 -6.40 -12.72 9.74
C ALA A 372 -5.31 -11.69 10.00
N LYS A 373 -4.21 -12.17 10.57
CA LYS A 373 -3.02 -11.35 10.80
C LYS A 373 -2.50 -10.82 9.46
N GLY A 374 -2.04 -9.58 9.46
CA GLY A 374 -1.47 -8.94 8.28
C GLY A 374 -2.45 -8.34 7.28
N PHE A 375 -3.65 -8.05 7.78
CA PHE A 375 -4.67 -7.25 7.11
C PHE A 375 -5.14 -6.06 7.96
N ASP A 376 -4.31 -5.61 8.90
CA ASP A 376 -4.57 -4.42 9.73
C ASP A 376 -4.75 -3.19 8.82
N SER A 377 -4.00 -3.09 7.73
CA SER A 377 -4.13 -1.99 6.75
C SER A 377 -5.43 -1.99 5.95
N LEU A 378 -6.22 -3.07 5.97
CA LEU A 378 -7.55 -3.01 5.37
C LEU A 378 -8.38 -1.91 6.01
N GLU A 379 -8.19 -1.56 7.29
CA GLU A 379 -8.88 -0.44 7.93
C GLU A 379 -8.72 0.91 7.19
N VAL A 380 -7.68 1.05 6.37
CA VAL A 380 -7.42 2.21 5.53
C VAL A 380 -7.83 1.94 4.07
N GLY A 381 -7.37 0.84 3.50
CA GLY A 381 -7.66 0.50 2.11
C GLY A 381 -6.76 -0.60 1.54
N VAL A 382 -6.97 -0.91 0.25
CA VAL A 382 -6.24 -1.96 -0.47
C VAL A 382 -6.35 -1.76 -1.98
N ARG A 383 -5.42 -2.31 -2.75
CA ARG A 383 -5.58 -2.56 -4.18
C ARG A 383 -5.77 -4.07 -4.39
N LEU A 384 -6.84 -4.45 -5.08
CA LEU A 384 -7.08 -5.83 -5.50
C LEU A 384 -6.75 -5.96 -6.98
N ASP A 385 -5.91 -6.92 -7.31
CA ASP A 385 -5.57 -7.25 -8.70
C ASP A 385 -6.41 -8.45 -9.10
N LEU A 386 -7.32 -8.25 -10.05
CA LEU A 386 -8.34 -9.22 -10.41
C LEU A 386 -8.03 -9.86 -11.76
N GLY A 387 -8.20 -11.17 -11.82
CA GLY A 387 -8.30 -11.92 -13.07
C GLY A 387 -9.75 -12.25 -13.41
N VAL A 388 -9.98 -12.51 -14.69
CA VAL A 388 -11.25 -13.04 -15.20
C VAL A 388 -11.06 -14.54 -15.46
N ALA A 389 -12.03 -15.36 -15.05
CA ALA A 389 -12.01 -16.80 -15.33
C ALA A 389 -12.37 -17.08 -16.79
N LYS A 390 -12.19 -18.34 -17.22
CA LYS A 390 -12.44 -18.78 -18.61
C LYS A 390 -13.89 -18.61 -19.07
N ASP A 391 -14.84 -18.46 -18.16
CA ASP A 391 -16.25 -18.19 -18.50
C ASP A 391 -16.49 -16.73 -18.94
N GLY A 392 -15.49 -15.85 -18.79
CA GLY A 392 -15.56 -14.45 -19.16
C GLY A 392 -16.40 -13.58 -18.21
N THR A 393 -16.87 -14.12 -17.09
CA THR A 393 -17.75 -13.40 -16.14
C THR A 393 -17.35 -13.56 -14.68
N SER A 394 -16.76 -14.70 -14.31
CA SER A 394 -16.33 -14.94 -12.94
C SER A 394 -15.01 -14.22 -12.68
N LEU A 395 -14.96 -13.50 -11.57
CA LEU A 395 -13.77 -12.77 -11.12
C LEU A 395 -13.07 -13.54 -10.00
N TRP A 396 -11.76 -13.35 -9.89
CA TRP A 396 -10.96 -13.87 -8.80
C TRP A 396 -9.82 -12.90 -8.48
N VAL A 397 -9.41 -12.83 -7.21
CA VAL A 397 -8.27 -11.99 -6.79
C VAL A 397 -6.96 -12.73 -7.03
N ASN A 398 -6.12 -12.19 -7.91
CA ASN A 398 -4.75 -12.65 -8.15
C ASN A 398 -3.79 -12.18 -7.06
N GLU A 399 -3.88 -10.90 -6.68
CA GLU A 399 -2.98 -10.30 -5.70
C GLU A 399 -3.73 -9.30 -4.80
N ILE A 400 -3.33 -9.26 -3.52
CA ILE A 400 -3.76 -8.24 -2.56
C ILE A 400 -2.56 -7.35 -2.29
N THR A 401 -2.64 -6.10 -2.71
CA THR A 401 -1.58 -5.12 -2.47
C THR A 401 -2.06 -4.11 -1.43
N ARG A 402 -1.29 -3.97 -0.35
CA ARG A 402 -1.63 -3.06 0.73
C ARG A 402 -1.57 -1.64 0.19
N TRP A 403 -2.46 -0.76 0.66
CA TRP A 403 -2.59 0.58 0.07
C TRP A 403 -1.29 1.41 0.13
N TYR A 404 -0.41 1.16 1.11
CA TYR A 404 0.86 1.87 1.27
C TYR A 404 1.98 1.35 0.36
N THR A 405 1.83 0.14 -0.21
CA THR A 405 2.76 -0.42 -1.21
C THR A 405 2.22 -0.38 -2.62
N ALA A 406 0.92 -0.16 -2.80
CA ALA A 406 0.27 -0.08 -4.10
C ALA A 406 0.93 0.98 -5.01
N ASP A 407 1.22 0.59 -6.25
CA ASP A 407 1.49 1.54 -7.32
C ASP A 407 0.20 2.30 -7.67
N PHE A 408 0.30 3.61 -7.90
CA PHE A 408 -0.84 4.46 -8.24
C PHE A 408 -0.85 4.84 -9.73
N PHE A 409 0.01 4.24 -10.56
CA PHE A 409 0.15 4.52 -12.00
C PHE A 409 0.16 6.02 -12.35
N ALA A 410 1.03 6.73 -11.67
CA ALA A 410 0.97 8.18 -11.50
C ALA A 410 0.90 8.99 -12.81
N ASP A 411 1.58 8.52 -13.87
CA ASP A 411 1.64 9.24 -15.14
C ASP A 411 0.68 8.71 -16.22
N GLU A 412 0.35 7.42 -16.23
CA GLU A 412 -0.45 6.78 -17.32
C GLU A 412 -1.96 6.93 -17.11
N THR A 413 -2.42 6.99 -15.86
CA THR A 413 -3.85 6.92 -15.53
C THR A 413 -4.49 8.28 -15.20
N GLY A 414 -3.66 9.30 -14.94
CA GLY A 414 -4.10 10.62 -14.46
C GLY A 414 -4.67 10.61 -13.03
N THR A 415 -4.46 9.55 -12.25
CA THR A 415 -5.11 9.33 -10.94
C THR A 415 -4.27 9.78 -9.74
N PHE A 416 -3.14 10.44 -9.99
CA PHE A 416 -2.13 10.81 -8.98
C PHE A 416 -2.65 11.69 -7.83
N GLU A 417 -3.83 12.30 -7.96
CA GLU A 417 -4.50 12.96 -6.84
C GLU A 417 -5.59 12.11 -6.19
N LYS A 418 -6.38 11.38 -6.99
CA LYS A 418 -7.60 10.70 -6.54
C LYS A 418 -7.27 9.61 -5.53
N ILE A 419 -6.32 8.73 -5.87
CA ILE A 419 -5.94 7.60 -5.03
C ILE A 419 -5.21 8.06 -3.76
N PRO A 420 -4.16 8.91 -3.82
CA PRO A 420 -3.50 9.41 -2.61
C PRO A 420 -4.43 10.20 -1.70
N LYS A 421 -5.36 11.01 -2.23
CA LYS A 421 -6.35 11.73 -1.39
C LYS A 421 -7.29 10.78 -0.66
N ALA A 422 -7.77 9.73 -1.32
CA ALA A 422 -8.66 8.75 -0.69
C ALA A 422 -7.95 8.01 0.46
N TYR A 423 -6.73 7.51 0.21
CA TYR A 423 -5.95 6.82 1.23
C TYR A 423 -5.47 7.74 2.36
N ALA A 424 -4.99 8.95 2.05
CA ALA A 424 -4.60 9.92 3.05
C ALA A 424 -5.79 10.28 3.97
N LYS A 425 -6.98 10.48 3.40
CA LYS A 425 -8.19 10.73 4.18
C LYS A 425 -8.50 9.56 5.09
N ALA A 426 -8.54 8.34 4.56
CA ALA A 426 -8.82 7.13 5.33
C ALA A 426 -7.80 6.95 6.47
N PHE A 427 -6.51 7.09 6.17
CA PHE A 427 -5.43 6.99 7.14
C PHE A 427 -5.53 8.04 8.25
N ALA A 428 -5.76 9.30 7.91
CA ALA A 428 -5.93 10.39 8.86
C ALA A 428 -7.12 10.20 9.81
N GLU A 429 -8.15 9.47 9.38
CA GLU A 429 -9.32 9.15 10.21
C GLU A 429 -9.07 7.99 11.18
N VAL A 430 -8.17 7.06 10.82
CA VAL A 430 -7.75 5.91 11.63
C VAL A 430 -6.65 6.32 12.62
N TYR A 431 -5.66 7.09 12.15
CA TYR A 431 -4.49 7.55 12.90
C TYR A 431 -4.47 9.09 13.00
N PRO A 432 -5.40 9.71 13.74
CA PRO A 432 -5.47 11.16 13.83
C PRO A 432 -4.30 11.73 14.64
N THR A 433 -3.73 12.84 14.16
CA THR A 433 -2.81 13.70 14.93
C THR A 433 -3.43 15.07 15.25
N PRO A 434 -2.98 15.77 16.32
CA PRO A 434 -3.36 17.15 16.57
C PRO A 434 -3.04 18.04 15.37
N LYS A 435 -3.95 18.94 15.04
CA LYS A 435 -3.74 19.88 13.94
C LYS A 435 -2.53 20.77 14.22
N ARG A 436 -1.62 20.88 13.24
CA ARG A 436 -0.38 21.66 13.35
C ARG A 436 -0.58 23.12 13.80
N GLU A 437 -1.67 23.77 13.41
CA GLU A 437 -1.97 25.15 13.80
C GLU A 437 -2.12 25.32 15.33
N ALA A 438 -2.51 24.27 16.05
CA ALA A 438 -2.56 24.29 17.52
C ALA A 438 -1.16 24.24 18.15
N LEU A 439 -0.18 23.63 17.48
CA LEU A 439 1.21 23.55 17.97
C LEU A 439 1.95 24.88 17.82
N ASP A 440 1.63 25.65 16.77
CA ASP A 440 2.25 26.96 16.54
C ASP A 440 1.58 28.08 17.37
N SER A 441 0.35 27.88 17.87
CA SER A 441 -0.40 28.89 18.65
C SER A 441 -0.05 28.92 20.15
N ASP A 442 0.51 27.84 20.70
CA ASP A 442 0.80 27.72 22.13
C ASP A 442 2.21 28.18 22.52
N GLY A 443 2.96 28.79 21.61
CA GLY A 443 4.23 29.45 21.90
C GLY A 443 4.04 30.71 22.76
N PRO A 444 4.50 30.75 24.03
CA PRO A 444 4.32 31.89 24.91
C PRO A 444 5.37 32.98 24.61
N ASN A 445 5.40 33.58 23.41
CA ASN A 445 6.20 34.81 23.20
C ASN A 445 6.04 35.60 21.88
N SER A 446 5.09 35.32 20.99
CA SER A 446 5.09 36.00 19.68
C SER A 446 4.55 37.45 19.67
N LYS A 447 3.94 37.93 20.77
CA LYS A 447 3.33 39.28 20.81
C LYS A 447 4.07 40.35 21.63
N SER A 448 5.16 40.04 22.35
CA SER A 448 5.79 41.01 23.28
C SER A 448 6.95 41.85 22.71
N ARG A 449 7.49 41.52 21.53
CA ARG A 449 8.78 42.11 21.07
C ARG A 449 8.72 43.31 20.12
N ARG A 450 7.55 43.90 19.83
CA ARG A 450 7.43 44.99 18.83
C ARG A 450 7.24 46.42 19.38
N LYS A 451 7.44 46.65 20.68
CA LYS A 451 7.47 48.01 21.25
C LYS A 451 8.72 48.22 22.10
N ARG A 452 9.79 48.75 21.50
CA ARG A 452 10.72 49.75 22.07
C ARG A 452 12.01 49.78 21.27
N ARG A 453 12.10 50.73 20.33
CA ARG A 453 13.31 51.51 20.01
C ARG A 453 12.93 52.64 19.04
N LYS A 454 12.36 53.69 19.61
CA LYS A 454 12.53 55.07 19.16
C LYS A 454 12.72 55.88 20.43
N VAL A 455 13.98 56.21 20.71
CA VAL A 455 14.38 57.30 21.58
C VAL A 455 15.40 58.07 20.75
N ASN A 456 15.01 59.27 20.37
CA ASN A 456 15.93 60.36 20.02
C ASN A 456 16.45 60.97 21.31
#